data_AF-A0A352XIW1-F1
#
_entry.id   AF-A0A352XIW1-F1
#
_cell.length_a   1.000
_cell.length_b   1.000
_cell.length_c   1.000
_cell.angle_alpha   90.00
_cell.angle_beta   90.00
_cell.angle_gamma   90.00
#
_symmetry.space_group_name_H-M   'P 1'
#
loop_
_entity.id
_entity.type
_entity.pdbx_description
1 polymer ?
#
loop_
_entity_poly.entity_id
_entity_poly.type
_entity_poly.pdbx_seq_one_letter_code
_entity_poly.pdbx_strand_id
1 'polypeptide(L)'
;MKILLLATALLTVSSFAASDAWTSKDGRTAQLELVKTTGEGDDLAGEFRMKNGKTVKIKMADLDEASAEKLQTAAAALVKEDDTAEAGAASVFDDIIDGNLVKLDGKKLKDCKDFAKPTKYYIFYYTASWCGPCQQFTPSLVKFYNETKPNNNNFELILISSDQDE
;
A
#
# COMPACT_ATOMS: atom_id res chain seq x y z
N MET A 1 38.58 -8.11 -27.53
CA MET A 1 37.39 -7.37 -28.01
C MET A 1 36.21 -8.34 -27.99
N LYS A 2 35.34 -8.26 -26.98
CA LYS A 2 34.13 -9.11 -26.85
C LYS A 2 32.95 -8.18 -26.62
N ILE A 3 32.06 -8.15 -27.60
CA ILE A 3 30.87 -7.31 -27.67
C ILE A 3 29.86 -7.85 -26.65
N LEU A 4 29.55 -7.05 -25.64
CA LEU A 4 28.49 -7.35 -24.68
C LEU A 4 27.18 -6.77 -25.25
N LEU A 5 26.34 -7.67 -25.75
CA LEU A 5 24.99 -7.36 -26.21
C LEU A 5 24.15 -6.84 -25.02
N LEU A 6 23.78 -5.57 -25.09
CA LEU A 6 22.82 -4.95 -24.18
C LEU A 6 21.41 -5.41 -24.58
N ALA A 7 20.89 -6.42 -23.89
CA ALA A 7 19.48 -6.78 -24.01
C ALA A 7 18.65 -5.74 -23.25
N THR A 8 18.08 -4.79 -23.97
CA THR A 8 17.03 -3.91 -23.47
C THR A 8 15.78 -4.74 -23.20
N ALA A 9 15.62 -5.17 -21.94
CA ALA A 9 14.35 -5.69 -21.45
C ALA A 9 13.34 -4.55 -21.46
N LEU A 10 12.41 -4.59 -22.42
CA LEU A 10 11.25 -3.74 -22.45
C LEU A 10 10.35 -4.16 -21.29
N LEU A 11 10.48 -3.50 -20.14
CA LEU A 11 9.58 -3.64 -19.01
C LEU A 11 8.23 -3.02 -19.39
N THR A 12 7.33 -3.84 -19.91
CA THR A 12 5.91 -3.50 -19.98
C THR A 12 5.39 -3.45 -18.55
N VAL A 13 5.27 -2.25 -17.99
CA VAL A 13 4.57 -2.03 -16.73
C VAL A 13 3.08 -2.18 -17.02
N SER A 14 2.56 -3.39 -16.83
CA SER A 14 1.13 -3.66 -16.91
C SER A 14 0.46 -3.01 -15.69
N SER A 15 -0.22 -1.89 -15.91
CA SER A 15 -1.10 -1.30 -14.90
C SER A 15 -2.23 -2.29 -14.58
N PHE A 16 -2.31 -2.75 -13.32
CA PHE A 16 -3.33 -3.70 -12.85
C PHE A 16 -4.74 -3.10 -12.69
N ALA A 17 -4.97 -1.85 -13.16
CA ALA A 17 -6.28 -1.20 -13.13
C ALA A 17 -7.22 -1.63 -14.27
N ALA A 18 -6.78 -2.52 -15.17
CA ALA A 18 -7.60 -3.04 -16.26
C ALA A 18 -8.26 -4.37 -15.87
N SER A 19 -9.53 -4.56 -16.23
CA SER A 19 -10.20 -5.86 -16.09
C SER A 19 -9.52 -6.90 -16.97
N ASP A 20 -9.29 -8.06 -16.40
CA ASP A 20 -8.48 -9.12 -16.97
C ASP A 20 -9.22 -10.47 -16.91
N ALA A 21 -8.88 -11.41 -17.79
CA ALA A 21 -9.48 -12.74 -17.75
C ALA A 21 -8.83 -13.59 -16.65
N TRP A 22 -9.66 -14.19 -15.80
CA TRP A 22 -9.27 -15.09 -14.72
C TRP A 22 -10.04 -16.38 -14.84
N THR A 23 -9.34 -17.50 -14.74
CA THR A 23 -9.87 -18.84 -14.95
C THR A 23 -9.75 -19.65 -13.66
N SER A 24 -10.87 -20.25 -13.26
CA SER A 24 -10.95 -21.16 -12.12
C SER A 24 -10.50 -22.57 -12.52
N LYS A 25 -10.12 -23.41 -11.55
CA LYS A 25 -9.71 -24.81 -11.78
C LYS A 25 -10.74 -25.66 -12.52
N ASP A 26 -12.01 -25.26 -12.44
CA ASP A 26 -13.11 -25.88 -13.18
C ASP A 26 -13.23 -25.41 -14.64
N GLY A 27 -12.30 -24.58 -15.12
CA GLY A 27 -12.25 -24.05 -16.48
C GLY A 27 -13.16 -22.84 -16.73
N ARG A 28 -13.89 -22.35 -15.72
CA ARG A 28 -14.75 -21.17 -15.86
C ARG A 28 -13.90 -19.91 -15.89
N THR A 29 -14.11 -19.07 -16.90
CA THR A 29 -13.38 -17.83 -17.09
C THR A 29 -14.28 -16.62 -16.86
N ALA A 30 -13.79 -15.61 -16.15
CA ALA A 30 -14.48 -14.35 -15.90
C ALA A 30 -13.55 -13.15 -16.10
N GLN A 31 -14.11 -12.03 -16.59
CA GLN A 31 -13.40 -10.75 -16.67
C GLN A 31 -13.50 -10.03 -15.33
N LEU A 32 -12.39 -9.92 -14.62
CA LEU A 32 -12.31 -9.36 -13.27
C LEU A 32 -11.12 -8.39 -13.15
N GLU A 33 -11.31 -7.31 -12.40
CA GLU A 33 -10.24 -6.40 -12.01
C GLU A 33 -9.66 -6.87 -10.66
N LEU A 34 -8.34 -7.07 -10.57
CA LEU A 34 -7.69 -7.39 -9.31
C LEU A 34 -7.55 -6.11 -8.47
N VAL A 35 -8.22 -6.06 -7.33
CA VAL A 35 -8.25 -4.88 -6.45
C VAL A 35 -7.10 -4.91 -5.45
N LYS A 36 -6.86 -6.06 -4.83
CA LYS A 36 -5.74 -6.28 -3.91
C LYS A 36 -5.50 -7.77 -3.72
N THR A 37 -4.34 -8.11 -3.19
CA THR A 37 -3.98 -9.47 -2.77
C THR A 37 -3.89 -9.54 -1.25
N THR A 38 -4.27 -10.69 -0.68
CA THR A 38 -4.22 -10.95 0.76
C THR A 38 -3.66 -12.35 1.00
N GLY A 39 -2.83 -12.50 2.03
CA GLY A 39 -2.15 -13.76 2.32
C GLY A 39 -0.89 -13.97 1.48
N GLU A 40 -0.17 -15.05 1.76
CA GLU A 40 1.09 -15.42 1.11
C GLU A 40 1.13 -16.94 0.89
N GLY A 41 1.97 -17.41 -0.04
CA GLY A 41 2.13 -18.83 -0.34
C GLY A 41 0.80 -19.51 -0.72
N ASP A 42 0.49 -20.63 -0.07
CA ASP A 42 -0.69 -21.45 -0.35
C ASP A 42 -2.02 -20.78 0.03
N ASP A 43 -1.99 -19.78 0.92
CA ASP A 43 -3.16 -19.02 1.36
C ASP A 43 -3.40 -17.74 0.56
N LEU A 44 -2.57 -17.47 -0.46
CA LEU A 44 -2.69 -16.29 -1.31
C LEU A 44 -4.08 -16.22 -1.95
N ALA A 45 -4.75 -15.08 -1.81
CA ALA A 45 -6.06 -14.83 -2.37
C ALA A 45 -6.15 -13.40 -2.95
N GLY A 46 -6.75 -13.28 -4.12
CA GLY A 46 -7.08 -11.98 -4.72
C GLY A 46 -8.49 -11.55 -4.34
N GLU A 47 -8.67 -10.25 -4.09
CA GLU A 47 -9.97 -9.60 -4.13
C GLU A 47 -10.19 -9.00 -5.51
N PHE A 48 -11.27 -9.42 -6.15
CA PHE A 48 -11.57 -9.15 -7.55
C PHE A 48 -12.88 -8.38 -7.69
N ARG A 49 -12.88 -7.31 -8.50
CA ARG A 49 -14.08 -6.54 -8.81
C ARG A 49 -14.68 -6.99 -10.14
N MET A 50 -15.98 -7.28 -10.13
CA MET A 50 -16.78 -7.58 -11.30
C MET A 50 -17.29 -6.31 -11.99
N LYS A 51 -17.74 -6.41 -13.25
CA LYS A 51 -18.32 -5.28 -14.02
C LYS A 51 -19.55 -4.63 -13.35
N ASN A 52 -20.28 -5.37 -12.53
CA ASN A 52 -21.42 -4.85 -11.77
C ASN A 52 -21.01 -4.14 -10.47
N GLY A 53 -19.71 -3.96 -10.22
CA GLY A 53 -19.15 -3.34 -9.01
C GLY A 53 -19.05 -4.27 -7.80
N LYS A 54 -19.55 -5.51 -7.86
CA LYS A 54 -19.44 -6.47 -6.76
C LYS A 54 -18.02 -7.02 -6.66
N THR A 55 -17.49 -7.07 -5.44
CA THR A 55 -16.18 -7.70 -5.16
C THR A 55 -16.36 -9.16 -4.74
N VAL A 56 -15.44 -10.02 -5.16
CA VAL A 56 -15.34 -11.43 -4.74
C VAL A 56 -13.91 -11.77 -4.35
N LYS A 57 -13.74 -12.61 -3.33
CA LYS A 57 -12.43 -13.13 -2.93
C LYS A 57 -12.24 -14.51 -3.53
N ILE A 58 -11.14 -14.73 -4.24
CA ILE A 58 -10.80 -16.01 -4.87
C ILE A 58 -9.41 -16.42 -4.41
N LYS A 59 -9.27 -17.65 -3.89
CA LYS A 59 -7.98 -18.19 -3.50
C LYS A 59 -7.19 -18.59 -4.74
N MET A 60 -5.87 -18.44 -4.69
CA MET A 60 -4.96 -18.94 -5.72
C MET A 60 -5.16 -20.45 -5.96
N ALA A 61 -5.42 -21.20 -4.89
CA ALA A 61 -5.74 -22.62 -4.95
C ALA A 61 -7.05 -22.96 -5.69
N ASP A 62 -7.91 -21.98 -6.01
CA ASP A 62 -9.13 -22.19 -6.80
C ASP A 62 -8.96 -21.75 -8.26
N LEU A 63 -7.80 -21.19 -8.62
CA LEU A 63 -7.46 -20.74 -9.96
C LEU A 63 -6.73 -21.83 -10.74
N ASP A 64 -6.85 -21.78 -12.07
CA ASP A 64 -6.01 -22.58 -12.96
C ASP A 64 -4.54 -22.12 -12.89
N GLU A 65 -3.63 -22.93 -13.44
CA GLU A 65 -2.18 -22.67 -13.33
C GLU A 65 -1.79 -21.29 -13.87
N ALA A 66 -2.34 -20.89 -15.01
CA ALA A 66 -2.04 -19.61 -15.65
C ALA A 66 -2.54 -18.42 -14.81
N SER A 67 -3.76 -18.50 -14.28
CA SER A 67 -4.34 -17.45 -13.43
C SER A 67 -3.71 -17.43 -12.04
N ALA A 68 -3.26 -18.59 -11.52
CA ALA A 68 -2.50 -18.68 -10.28
C ALA A 68 -1.13 -18.02 -10.41
N GLU A 69 -0.37 -18.30 -11.47
CA GLU A 69 0.91 -17.64 -11.77
C GLU A 69 0.72 -16.13 -11.97
N LYS A 70 -0.35 -15.74 -12.65
CA LYS A 70 -0.73 -14.34 -12.81
C LYS A 70 -1.03 -13.67 -11.47
N LEU A 71 -1.79 -14.31 -10.58
CA LEU A 71 -2.09 -13.79 -9.25
C LEU A 71 -0.82 -13.67 -8.41
N GLN A 72 0.08 -14.64 -8.50
CA GLN A 72 1.36 -14.63 -7.80
C GLN A 72 2.29 -13.52 -8.34
N THR A 73 2.33 -13.33 -9.66
CA THR A 73 3.09 -12.25 -10.30
C THR A 73 2.51 -10.89 -9.94
N ALA A 74 1.18 -10.75 -9.91
CA ALA A 74 0.51 -9.52 -9.51
C ALA A 74 0.72 -9.21 -8.03
N ALA A 75 0.66 -10.22 -7.15
CA ALA A 75 1.02 -10.08 -5.74
C ALA A 75 2.48 -9.62 -5.60
N ALA A 76 3.40 -10.25 -6.34
CA ALA A 76 4.80 -9.84 -6.37
C ALA A 76 5.00 -8.45 -6.99
N ALA A 77 4.16 -8.01 -7.94
CA ALA A 77 4.26 -6.70 -8.58
C ALA A 77 3.69 -5.58 -7.69
N LEU A 78 2.60 -5.84 -6.96
CA LEU A 78 2.08 -4.96 -5.92
C LEU A 78 3.07 -4.79 -4.75
N VAL A 79 3.91 -5.79 -4.52
CA VAL A 79 5.05 -5.78 -3.59
C VAL A 79 6.29 -5.10 -4.22
N LYS A 80 6.40 -5.05 -5.55
CA LYS A 80 7.61 -4.55 -6.27
C LYS A 80 7.62 -3.06 -6.59
N GLU A 81 6.64 -2.27 -6.14
CA GLU A 81 6.89 -0.87 -5.85
C GLU A 81 7.33 -0.75 -4.37
N ASP A 82 8.57 -1.20 -4.14
CA ASP A 82 9.43 -0.80 -3.02
C ASP A 82 9.50 -1.65 -1.72
N ASP A 83 9.12 -2.93 -1.74
CA ASP A 83 9.36 -3.89 -0.64
C ASP A 83 10.76 -4.55 -0.66
N THR A 84 11.81 -3.74 -0.84
CA THR A 84 12.98 -4.03 0.01
C THR A 84 12.75 -3.20 1.26
N ALA A 85 12.31 -3.89 2.32
CA ALA A 85 12.36 -3.43 3.70
C ALA A 85 13.83 -3.21 4.10
N GLU A 86 14.51 -2.30 3.41
CA GLU A 86 15.62 -1.59 3.98
C GLU A 86 14.98 -0.55 4.89
N ALA A 87 15.23 -0.70 6.20
CA ALA A 87 14.99 0.36 7.16
C ALA A 87 15.53 1.67 6.55
N GLY A 88 14.74 2.74 6.57
CA GLY A 88 15.13 3.99 5.93
C GLY A 88 16.54 4.40 6.33
N ALA A 89 17.30 5.03 5.44
CA ALA A 89 18.51 5.71 5.90
C ALA A 89 18.10 6.81 6.91
N ALA A 90 19.02 7.19 7.80
CA ALA A 90 18.78 8.30 8.72
C ALA A 90 18.31 9.54 7.94
N SER A 91 17.18 10.10 8.37
CA SER A 91 16.54 11.24 7.74
C SER A 91 17.02 12.53 8.38
N VAL A 92 17.12 13.61 7.59
CA VAL A 92 17.33 14.97 8.11
C VAL A 92 16.21 15.42 9.05
N PHE A 93 15.08 14.72 9.04
CA PHE A 93 13.94 14.97 9.92
C PHE A 93 13.96 14.12 11.19
N ASP A 94 14.91 13.19 11.36
CA ASP A 94 14.93 12.33 12.55
C ASP A 94 15.08 13.16 13.85
N ASP A 95 15.88 14.22 13.79
CA ASP A 95 16.13 15.13 14.92
C ASP A 95 14.91 16.01 15.25
N ILE A 96 14.18 16.48 14.24
CA ILE A 96 12.98 17.31 14.48
C ILE A 96 11.82 16.48 15.01
N ILE A 97 11.78 15.21 14.62
CA ILE A 97 10.78 14.26 15.09
C ILE A 97 11.06 13.87 16.54
N ASP A 98 12.33 13.75 16.93
CA ASP A 98 12.71 13.40 18.29
C ASP A 98 12.26 14.46 19.31
N GLY A 99 11.44 14.03 20.26
CA GLY A 99 10.99 14.85 21.39
C GLY A 99 9.84 15.82 21.09
N ASN A 100 9.43 15.98 19.83
CA ASN A 100 8.35 16.90 19.45
C ASN A 100 7.03 16.19 19.08
N LEU A 101 7.04 14.86 18.95
CA LEU A 101 5.82 14.12 18.62
C LEU A 101 4.94 13.90 19.84
N VAL A 102 3.64 14.04 19.62
CA VAL A 102 2.58 13.67 20.55
C VAL A 102 1.60 12.72 19.88
N LYS A 103 0.94 11.89 20.68
CA LYS A 103 -0.13 10.98 20.24
C LYS A 103 -1.36 11.15 21.11
N LEU A 104 -2.54 11.00 20.51
CA LEU A 104 -3.79 10.99 21.24
C LEU A 104 -3.91 9.69 22.04
N ASP A 105 -3.97 9.81 23.36
CA ASP A 105 -4.27 8.72 24.28
C ASP A 105 -5.57 9.02 25.02
N GLY A 106 -6.65 8.39 24.54
CA GLY A 106 -8.02 8.68 24.98
C GLY A 106 -8.45 10.08 24.54
N LYS A 107 -8.44 11.03 25.47
CA LYS A 107 -8.88 12.43 25.26
C LYS A 107 -7.76 13.46 25.44
N LYS A 108 -6.51 13.02 25.57
CA LYS A 108 -5.36 13.90 25.83
C LYS A 108 -4.21 13.53 24.92
N LEU A 109 -3.44 14.53 24.51
CA LEU A 109 -2.16 14.33 23.85
C LEU A 109 -1.11 13.94 24.89
N LYS A 110 -0.28 12.95 24.55
CA LYS A 110 0.88 12.51 25.34
C LYS A 110 2.09 12.40 24.44
N ASP A 111 3.28 12.56 25.02
CA ASP A 111 4.54 12.36 24.30
C ASP A 111 4.57 11.00 23.58
N CYS A 112 4.94 11.02 22.31
CA CYS A 112 5.16 9.83 21.50
C CYS A 112 6.65 9.45 21.58
N LYS A 113 6.98 8.54 22.50
CA LYS A 113 8.36 8.05 22.72
C LYS A 113 8.64 6.72 22.02
N ASP A 114 7.59 6.07 21.54
CA ASP A 114 7.59 4.77 20.86
C ASP A 114 7.55 4.91 19.35
N PHE A 115 7.93 6.07 18.81
CA PHE A 115 8.00 6.29 17.38
C PHE A 115 9.11 5.43 16.75
N ALA A 116 8.71 4.48 15.91
CA ALA A 116 9.64 3.57 15.26
C ALA A 116 10.39 4.28 14.12
N LYS A 117 11.71 4.32 14.22
CA LYS A 117 12.65 4.83 13.21
C LYS A 117 13.70 3.76 12.88
N PRO A 118 14.31 3.81 11.69
CA PRO A 118 14.06 4.76 10.60
C PRO A 118 12.92 4.30 9.69
N THR A 119 12.07 5.24 9.32
CA THR A 119 11.00 5.02 8.34
C THR A 119 11.51 5.41 6.97
N LYS A 120 11.21 4.61 5.94
CA LYS A 120 11.69 4.88 4.57
C LYS A 120 11.07 6.15 3.97
N TYR A 121 9.79 6.41 4.26
CA TYR A 121 9.07 7.60 3.82
C TYR A 121 8.36 8.32 4.97
N TYR A 122 8.64 9.61 5.13
CA TYR A 122 7.87 10.50 6.00
C TYR A 122 6.85 11.29 5.17
N ILE A 123 5.58 11.21 5.54
CA ILE A 123 4.50 11.99 4.94
C ILE A 123 4.06 13.05 5.94
N PHE A 124 4.43 14.30 5.70
CA PHE A 124 3.99 15.42 6.54
C PHE A 124 2.66 15.94 6.03
N TYR A 125 1.61 15.81 6.85
CA TYR A 125 0.27 16.28 6.52
C TYR A 125 -0.08 17.53 7.30
N TYR A 126 -0.05 18.67 6.61
CA TYR A 126 -0.43 19.97 7.16
C TYR A 126 -1.94 20.15 7.09
N THR A 127 -2.59 20.43 8.22
CA THR A 127 -4.05 20.58 8.30
C THR A 127 -4.46 21.53 9.42
N ALA A 128 -5.75 21.86 9.46
CA ALA A 128 -6.41 22.49 10.58
C ALA A 128 -7.87 22.06 10.65
N SER A 129 -8.43 22.02 11.86
CA SER A 129 -9.84 21.73 12.10
C SER A 129 -10.76 22.75 11.44
N TRP A 130 -10.32 24.00 11.26
CA TRP A 130 -11.08 25.06 10.58
C TRP A 130 -10.89 25.08 9.05
N CYS A 131 -10.02 24.23 8.49
CA CYS A 131 -9.74 24.17 7.05
C CYS A 131 -10.80 23.32 6.31
N GLY A 132 -11.73 23.98 5.61
CA GLY A 132 -12.80 23.30 4.86
C GLY A 132 -12.33 22.23 3.87
N PRO A 133 -11.38 22.52 2.95
CA PRO A 133 -10.82 21.51 2.05
C PRO A 133 -10.15 20.34 2.79
N CYS A 134 -9.46 20.62 3.89
CA CYS A 134 -8.80 19.61 4.71
C CYS A 134 -9.83 18.68 5.38
N GLN A 135 -10.94 19.23 5.89
CA GLN A 135 -12.05 18.42 6.42
C GLN A 135 -12.64 17.46 5.38
N GLN A 136 -12.66 17.85 4.10
CA GLN A 136 -13.14 17.00 3.01
C GLN A 136 -12.13 15.90 2.64
N PHE A 137 -10.83 16.20 2.66
CA PHE A 137 -9.78 15.26 2.29
C PHE A 137 -9.42 14.27 3.39
N THR A 138 -9.35 14.74 4.64
CA THR A 138 -8.88 13.96 5.80
C THR A 138 -9.58 12.59 5.94
N PRO A 139 -10.90 12.43 5.73
CA PRO A 139 -11.55 11.12 5.79
C PRO A 139 -10.99 10.10 4.79
N SER A 140 -10.62 10.54 3.59
CA SER A 140 -10.03 9.67 2.56
C SER A 140 -8.59 9.27 2.94
N LEU A 141 -7.83 10.22 3.51
CA LEU A 141 -6.47 9.97 4.00
C LEU A 141 -6.47 8.97 5.17
N VAL A 142 -7.39 9.12 6.12
CA VAL A 142 -7.57 8.18 7.24
C VAL A 142 -7.89 6.78 6.72
N LYS A 143 -8.79 6.68 5.73
CA LYS A 143 -9.12 5.40 5.11
C LYS A 143 -7.88 4.75 4.48
N PHE A 144 -7.14 5.51 3.66
CA PHE A 144 -5.91 5.03 3.03
C PHE A 144 -4.88 4.54 4.07
N TYR A 145 -4.65 5.32 5.13
CA TYR A 145 -3.71 4.96 6.19
C TYR A 145 -4.11 3.65 6.87
N ASN A 146 -5.37 3.52 7.27
CA ASN A 146 -5.88 2.31 7.95
C ASN A 146 -5.85 1.06 7.07
N GLU A 147 -6.04 1.21 5.75
CA GLU A 147 -5.99 0.10 4.80
C GLU A 147 -4.56 -0.32 4.45
N THR A 148 -3.61 0.61 4.46
CA THR A 148 -2.24 0.40 3.94
C THR A 148 -1.23 0.13 5.04
N LYS A 149 -1.25 0.90 6.14
CA LYS A 149 -0.25 0.83 7.22
C LYS A 149 -0.09 -0.57 7.85
N PRO A 150 -1.16 -1.38 8.07
CA PRO A 150 -1.00 -2.70 8.67
C PRO A 150 -0.12 -3.68 7.88
N ASN A 151 -0.01 -3.48 6.56
CA ASN A 151 0.78 -4.35 5.68
C ASN A 151 2.00 -3.62 5.08
N ASN A 152 2.25 -2.36 5.47
CA ASN A 152 3.32 -1.55 4.91
C ASN A 152 3.96 -0.67 5.99
N ASN A 153 5.14 -1.10 6.45
CA ASN A 153 5.92 -0.38 7.45
C ASN A 153 6.93 0.62 6.84
N ASN A 154 6.90 0.82 5.51
CA ASN A 154 7.87 1.67 4.83
C ASN A 154 7.57 3.16 5.00
N PHE A 155 6.35 3.54 5.39
CA PHE A 155 6.01 4.96 5.56
C PHE A 155 5.35 5.25 6.90
N GLU A 156 5.44 6.51 7.32
CA GLU A 156 4.69 7.06 8.44
C GLU A 156 4.08 8.41 8.07
N LEU A 157 2.86 8.64 8.55
CA LEU A 157 2.18 9.92 8.41
C LEU A 157 2.32 10.74 9.69
N ILE A 158 2.92 11.93 9.57
CA ILE A 158 3.09 12.89 10.66
C ILE A 158 2.11 14.05 10.43
N LEU A 159 1.17 14.20 11.36
CA LEU A 159 0.21 15.28 11.37
C LEU A 159 0.88 16.58 11.84
N ILE A 160 0.67 17.66 11.11
CA ILE A 160 1.09 19.02 11.51
C ILE A 160 -0.16 19.90 11.53
N SER A 161 -0.68 20.12 12.73
CA SER A 161 -1.87 20.93 12.97
C SER A 161 -1.52 22.42 12.98
N SER A 162 -2.38 23.23 12.36
CA SER A 162 -2.41 24.71 12.49
C SER A 162 -3.59 25.17 13.35
N ASP A 163 -4.21 24.26 14.11
CA ASP A 163 -5.14 24.65 15.16
C ASP A 163 -4.39 25.38 16.28
N GLN A 164 -5.01 26.41 16.82
CA GLN A 164 -4.41 27.23 17.88
C GLN A 164 -4.66 26.64 19.27
N ASP A 165 -5.63 25.73 19.35
CA ASP A 165 -6.06 25.06 20.57
C ASP A 165 -5.91 23.55 20.35
N GLU A 166 -5.06 22.91 21.15
CA GLU A 166 -4.81 21.46 21.20
C GLU A 166 -5.07 20.92 22.62
#